data_AF-A0A347UAA9-F1
#
_entry.id   AF-A0A347UAA9-F1
#
_cell.length_a   1.000
_cell.length_b   1.000
_cell.length_c   1.000
_cell.angle_alpha   90.00
_cell.angle_beta   90.00
_cell.angle_gamma   90.00
#
_symmetry.space_group_name_H-M   'P 1'
#
loop_
_entity.id
_entity.type
_entity.pdbx_description
1 polymer ?
#
loop_
_entity_poly.entity_id
_entity_poly.type
_entity_poly.pdbx_seq_one_letter_code
_entity_poly.pdbx_strand_id
1 'polypeptide(L)' 'MDKDNFKLLLKKANFNKRTFSEHLGLKYQSVNSWGNNGRNVPYWVESWLHLYIDNNKCKQIKDMLKDSGICK' A
#
# COMPACT_ATOMS: atom_id res chain seq x y z
N MET A 1 -6.31 -3.56 -11.09
CA MET A 1 -5.21 -2.69 -11.55
C MET A 1 -4.19 -3.37 -12.47
N ASP A 2 -3.60 -2.59 -13.38
CA ASP A 2 -2.40 -2.97 -14.15
C ASP A 2 -1.10 -2.87 -13.31
N LYS A 3 0.03 -3.26 -13.92
CA LYS A 3 1.36 -3.29 -13.29
C LYS A 3 1.87 -1.91 -12.88
N ASP A 4 1.59 -0.88 -13.65
CA ASP A 4 2.14 0.45 -13.43
C ASP A 4 1.34 1.16 -12.33
N ASN A 5 0.02 1.01 -12.33
CA ASN A 5 -0.83 1.42 -11.22
C ASN A 5 -0.47 0.68 -9.92
N PHE A 6 -0.17 -0.62 -9.99
CA PHE A 6 0.33 -1.37 -8.82
C PHE A 6 1.62 -0.76 -8.24
N LYS A 7 2.62 -0.51 -9.09
CA LYS A 7 3.88 0.11 -8.65
C LYS A 7 3.66 1.50 -8.07
N LEU A 8 2.77 2.29 -8.65
CA LEU A 8 2.43 3.63 -8.17
C LEU A 8 1.81 3.57 -6.77
N LEU A 9 0.83 2.68 -6.55
CA LEU A 9 0.17 2.51 -5.25
C LEU A 9 1.14 1.99 -4.19
N LEU A 10 2.04 1.06 -4.53
CA LEU A 10 3.10 0.62 -3.63
C LEU A 10 3.98 1.81 -3.19
N LYS A 11 4.43 2.64 -4.14
CA LYS A 11 5.26 3.81 -3.81
C LYS A 11 4.51 4.80 -2.91
N LYS A 12 3.22 5.07 -3.19
CA LYS A 12 2.38 5.92 -2.33
C LYS A 12 2.20 5.35 -0.92
N ALA A 13 2.17 4.02 -0.80
CA ALA A 13 2.13 3.31 0.48
C ALA A 13 3.50 3.13 1.14
N ASN A 14 4.57 3.73 0.59
CA ASN A 14 5.96 3.57 1.02
C ASN A 14 6.46 2.11 1.01
N PHE A 15 5.99 1.33 0.04
CA PHE A 15 6.42 -0.04 -0.20
C PHE A 15 7.15 -0.20 -1.54
N ASN A 16 7.98 -1.23 -1.61
CA ASN A 16 8.38 -1.87 -2.85
C ASN A 16 7.82 -3.30 -2.85
N LYS A 17 7.98 -4.07 -3.94
CA LYS A 17 7.42 -5.43 -4.03
C LYS A 17 7.94 -6.39 -2.94
N ARG A 18 9.18 -6.21 -2.48
CA ARG A 18 9.79 -7.04 -1.42
C ARG A 18 9.19 -6.69 -0.07
N THR A 19 9.24 -5.41 0.33
CA THR A 19 8.71 -4.97 1.63
C THR A 19 7.20 -5.17 1.72
N PHE A 20 6.47 -5.05 0.61
CA PHE A 20 5.05 -5.38 0.57
C PHE A 20 4.78 -6.86 0.78
N SER A 21 5.59 -7.74 0.17
CA SER A 21 5.45 -9.19 0.37
C SER A 21 5.73 -9.60 1.81
N GLU A 22 6.74 -9.00 2.43
CA GLU A 22 7.08 -9.22 3.85
C GLU A 22 5.95 -8.74 4.76
N HIS A 23 5.41 -7.53 4.50
CA HIS A 23 4.31 -6.95 5.29
C HIS A 23 3.04 -7.82 5.26
N LEU A 24 2.74 -8.44 4.12
CA LEU A 24 1.57 -9.30 3.96
C LEU A 24 1.83 -10.78 4.32
N GLY A 25 3.05 -11.15 4.68
CA GLY A 25 3.42 -12.56 4.88
C GLY A 25 3.35 -13.41 3.62
N LEU A 26 3.48 -12.79 2.44
CA LEU A 26 3.44 -13.47 1.15
C LEU A 26 4.85 -13.78 0.65
N LYS A 27 4.98 -14.83 -0.16
CA LYS A 27 6.24 -15.11 -0.86
C LYS A 27 6.56 -13.98 -1.83
N TYR A 28 7.77 -13.44 -1.77
CA TYR A 28 8.24 -12.38 -2.69
C TYR A 28 8.01 -12.76 -4.16
N GLN A 29 8.27 -14.01 -4.54
CA GLN A 29 8.09 -14.47 -5.92
C GLN A 29 6.64 -14.34 -6.41
N SER A 30 5.67 -14.56 -5.53
CA SER A 30 4.25 -14.38 -5.85
C SER A 30 3.96 -12.91 -6.18
N VAL A 31 4.32 -11.99 -5.28
CA VAL A 31 4.12 -10.54 -5.47
C VAL A 31 4.92 -10.01 -6.67
N ASN A 32 6.13 -10.54 -6.89
CA ASN A 32 6.98 -10.15 -8.01
C ASN A 32 6.35 -10.51 -9.36
N SER A 33 5.64 -11.64 -9.44
CA SER A 33 4.95 -12.12 -10.64
C SER A 33 3.71 -11.30 -11.04
N TRP A 34 3.11 -10.54 -10.10
CA TRP A 34 1.90 -9.78 -10.37
C TRP A 34 2.11 -8.66 -11.40
N GLY A 35 1.18 -8.56 -12.35
CA GLY A 35 1.21 -7.63 -13.47
C GLY A 35 2.17 -8.01 -14.60
N ASN A 36 2.80 -9.20 -14.55
CA ASN A 36 3.72 -9.68 -15.59
C ASN A 36 3.14 -10.89 -16.33
N ASN A 37 3.46 -11.03 -17.62
CA ASN A 37 3.13 -12.21 -18.44
C ASN A 37 1.65 -12.61 -18.37
N GLY A 38 0.73 -11.63 -18.48
CA GLY A 38 -0.71 -11.86 -18.40
C GLY A 38 -1.26 -12.20 -17.01
N ARG A 39 -0.42 -12.20 -15.96
CA ARG A 39 -0.89 -12.39 -14.59
C ARG A 39 -1.46 -11.09 -14.04
N ASN A 40 -2.74 -11.14 -13.69
CA ASN A 40 -3.40 -10.03 -13.00
C ASN A 40 -2.87 -9.88 -11.57
N VAL A 41 -2.92 -8.65 -11.06
CA VAL A 41 -2.78 -8.43 -9.62
C VAL A 41 -4.08 -8.91 -8.94
N PRO A 42 -4.01 -9.61 -7.78
CA PRO A 42 -5.22 -10.03 -7.10
C PRO A 42 -6.16 -8.85 -6.80
N TYR A 43 -7.46 -9.06 -7.01
CA TYR A 43 -8.47 -8.00 -7.02
C TYR A 43 -8.50 -7.16 -5.74
N TRP A 44 -8.23 -7.77 -4.59
CA TRP A 44 -8.27 -7.11 -3.27
C TRP A 44 -7.08 -6.17 -3.02
N VAL A 45 -5.97 -6.33 -3.75
CA VAL A 45 -4.72 -5.59 -3.49
C VAL A 45 -4.91 -4.09 -3.72
N GLU A 46 -5.72 -3.73 -4.70
CA GLU A 46 -6.04 -2.33 -5.00
C GLU A 46 -6.78 -1.69 -3.82
N SER A 47 -7.91 -2.29 -3.38
CA SER A 47 -8.66 -1.80 -2.21
C SER A 47 -7.81 -1.77 -0.94
N TRP A 48 -6.98 -2.79 -0.71
CA TRP A 48 -6.09 -2.83 0.45
C TRP A 48 -5.09 -1.68 0.45
N LEU A 49 -4.44 -1.40 -0.70
CA LEU A 49 -3.46 -0.30 -0.79
C LEU A 49 -4.12 1.06 -0.60
N HIS A 50 -5.30 1.28 -1.17
CA HIS A 50 -6.07 2.51 -0.96
C HIS A 50 -6.39 2.73 0.53
N LEU A 51 -6.95 1.71 1.20
CA LEU A 51 -7.26 1.78 2.63
C LEU A 51 -6.01 2.00 3.51
N TYR A 52 -4.91 1.34 3.17
CA TYR A 52 -3.64 1.51 3.88
C TYR A 52 -3.10 2.94 3.75
N ILE A 53 -3.12 3.50 2.53
CA ILE A 53 -2.69 4.88 2.26
C ILE A 53 -3.57 5.86 3.04
N ASP A 54 -4.89 5.71 3.00
CA ASP A 54 -5.79 6.63 3.67
C ASP A 54 -5.70 6.53 5.19
N ASN A 55 -5.55 5.33 5.74
CA ASN A 55 -5.29 5.14 7.17
C ASN A 55 -3.99 5.85 7.60
N ASN A 56 -2.93 5.80 6.80
CA ASN A 56 -1.69 6.52 7.11
C ASN A 56 -1.88 8.03 7.10
N LYS A 57 -2.63 8.59 6.14
CA LYS A 57 -2.99 10.02 6.13
C LYS A 57 -3.81 10.40 7.37
N CYS A 58 -4.80 9.59 7.73
CA CYS A 58 -5.61 9.83 8.93
C CYS A 58 -4.77 9.83 10.21
N LYS A 59 -3.80 8.92 10.33
CA LYS A 59 -2.84 8.93 11.44
C LYS A 59 -2.01 10.21 11.48
N GLN A 60 -1.44 10.61 10.34
CA GLN A 60 -0.66 11.85 10.24
C GLN A 60 -1.50 13.08 10.64
N ILE A 61 -2.73 13.20 10.14
CA ILE A 61 -3.64 14.30 10.51
C ILE A 61 -3.95 14.26 12.01
N LYS A 62 -4.23 13.07 12.56
CA LYS A 62 -4.50 12.89 13.98
C LYS A 62 -3.32 13.34 14.84
N ASP A 63 -2.10 13.01 14.44
CA ASP A 63 -0.89 13.41 15.17
C ASP A 63 -0.67 14.93 15.07
N MET A 64 -0.84 15.53 13.88
CA MET A 64 -0.81 16.99 13.71
C MET A 64 -1.87 17.73 14.57
N LEU A 65 -3.06 17.15 14.71
CA LEU A 65 -4.14 17.74 15.53
C LEU A 65 -3.83 17.67 17.04
N LYS A 66 -3.15 16.62 17.49
CA LYS A 66 -2.65 16.53 18.88
C LYS A 66 -1.53 17.54 19.12
N ASP A 67 -0.58 17.63 18.20
CA ASP A 67 0.58 18.52 18.30
C ASP A 67 0.16 20.01 18.27
N SER A 68 -0.92 20.34 17.56
CA SER A 68 -1.48 21.70 17.53
C SER A 68 -2.28 22.08 18.79
N GLY A 69 -2.51 21.15 19.72
CA GLY A 69 -3.24 21.41 20.96
C GLY A 69 -4.75 21.61 20.81
N ILE A 70 -5.30 21.40 19.61
CA ILE A 70 -6.75 21.51 19.32
C ILE A 70 -7.49 20.30 19.90
N CYS A 71 -6.90 19.11 19.83
CA CYS A 71 -7.40 17.89 20.48
C CYS A 71 -6.48 17.53 21.65
N LYS A 72 -7.02 17.57 22.87
CA LYS A 72 -6.37 17.06 24.09
C LYS A 72 -6.56 15.55 24.21
#